data_AF-A0A3D4T522-F1
#
_entry.id   AF-A0A3D4T522-F1
#
_cell.length_a   1.000
_cell.length_b   1.000
_cell.length_c   1.000
_cell.angle_alpha   90.00
_cell.angle_beta   90.00
_cell.angle_gamma   90.00
#
_symmetry.space_group_name_H-M   'P 1'
#
loop_
_entity.id
_entity.type
_entity.pdbx_description
1 polymer ?
#
loop_
_entity_poly.entity_id
_entity_poly.type
_entity_poly.pdbx_seq_one_letter_code
_entity_poly.pdbx_strand_id
1 'polypeptide(L)'
;MQIKVDVTLKKNGGPITVNDSNGLVYGFNILQDITDSVNNSIGIKLGTHFEMEDASKPKTGDTIKIVDDKTGNTLKTYTVVVFGDVNGDGIYDGQDATVVSMIIGGMIRPDAATRLAADCNHDGVINSADLTLLEEAGILLSQVDQLENIQTSSVFAAYSEIISQDVPVEEPKTDEPTEEKPTSLVRKFYENLVSFFRYLFKVL
;
A
#
# COMPACT_ATOMS: atom_id res chain seq x y z
N MET A 1 15.27 -8.66 -36.79
CA MET A 1 13.85 -8.79 -36.39
C MET A 1 13.85 -9.18 -34.92
N GLN A 2 13.69 -8.22 -34.00
CA GLN A 2 13.59 -8.53 -32.57
C GLN A 2 12.19 -9.10 -32.33
N ILE A 3 12.11 -10.41 -32.07
CA ILE A 3 10.87 -11.03 -31.63
C ILE A 3 10.68 -10.55 -30.19
N LYS A 4 9.77 -9.59 -29.98
CA LYS A 4 9.20 -9.35 -28.66
C LYS A 4 8.43 -10.61 -28.30
N VAL A 5 9.06 -11.49 -27.53
CA VAL A 5 8.33 -12.54 -26.83
C VAL A 5 7.55 -11.80 -25.76
N ASP A 6 6.24 -11.67 -25.93
CA ASP A 6 5.36 -11.24 -24.84
C ASP A 6 5.41 -12.34 -23.76
N VAL A 7 6.40 -12.21 -22.88
CA VAL A 7 6.53 -13.08 -21.71
C VAL A 7 5.45 -12.63 -20.73
N THR A 8 4.28 -13.25 -20.83
CA THR A 8 3.30 -13.16 -19.76
C THR A 8 3.86 -13.92 -18.57
N LEU A 9 4.52 -13.22 -17.66
CA LEU A 9 4.87 -13.78 -16.36
C LEU A 9 3.57 -14.11 -15.66
N LYS A 10 3.34 -15.39 -15.36
CA LYS A 10 2.22 -15.77 -14.50
C LYS A 10 2.62 -15.42 -13.08
N LYS A 11 1.85 -14.59 -12.38
CA LYS A 11 1.96 -14.52 -10.91
C LYS A 11 1.81 -15.95 -10.39
N ASN A 12 2.88 -16.50 -9.87
CA ASN A 12 2.82 -17.73 -9.10
C ASN A 12 2.42 -17.33 -7.67
N GLY A 13 1.70 -18.18 -6.95
CA GLY A 13 1.06 -17.85 -5.67
C GLY A 13 2.02 -17.63 -4.48
N GLY A 14 3.06 -16.82 -4.67
CA GLY A 14 4.04 -16.44 -3.66
C GLY A 14 3.76 -15.07 -3.00
N PRO A 15 4.58 -14.70 -2.01
CA PRO A 15 4.30 -13.58 -1.11
C PRO A 15 4.43 -12.19 -1.75
N ILE A 16 5.22 -12.06 -2.84
CA ILE A 16 5.45 -10.75 -3.44
C ILE A 16 4.39 -10.42 -4.49
N THR A 17 3.99 -9.16 -4.51
CA THR A 17 3.09 -8.60 -5.50
C THR A 17 3.91 -8.04 -6.66
N VAL A 18 3.51 -8.38 -7.89
CA VAL A 18 4.11 -7.89 -9.12
C VAL A 18 3.10 -7.00 -9.81
N ASN A 19 3.45 -5.73 -10.00
CA ASN A 19 2.65 -4.80 -10.76
C ASN A 19 3.25 -4.61 -12.16
N ASP A 20 2.72 -5.37 -13.13
CA ASP A 20 3.24 -5.36 -14.50
C ASP A 20 3.01 -4.04 -15.25
N SER A 21 2.10 -3.18 -14.78
CA SER A 21 1.76 -1.92 -15.45
C SER A 21 2.82 -0.84 -15.25
N ASN A 22 3.46 -0.81 -14.07
CA ASN A 22 4.50 0.15 -13.70
C ASN A 22 5.87 -0.52 -13.48
N GLY A 23 5.95 -1.85 -13.59
CA GLY A 23 7.20 -2.59 -13.43
C GLY A 23 7.69 -2.67 -11.98
N LEU A 24 6.82 -2.48 -11.00
CA LEU A 24 7.18 -2.52 -9.58
C LEU A 24 6.91 -3.89 -8.97
N VAL A 25 7.74 -4.28 -8.00
CA VAL A 25 7.57 -5.49 -7.18
C VAL A 25 7.73 -5.14 -5.70
N TYR A 26 6.88 -5.67 -4.84
CA TYR A 26 6.83 -5.36 -3.40
C TYR A 26 6.20 -6.50 -2.59
N GLY A 27 6.11 -6.34 -1.27
CA GLY A 27 5.62 -7.41 -0.37
C GLY A 27 6.72 -8.34 0.12
N PHE A 28 7.97 -7.86 0.14
CA PHE A 28 9.11 -8.67 0.56
C PHE A 28 9.16 -8.83 2.09
N ASN A 29 9.69 -9.97 2.53
CA ASN A 29 10.23 -10.06 3.88
C ASN A 29 11.61 -9.38 3.91
N ILE A 30 11.66 -8.18 4.47
CA ILE A 30 12.86 -7.33 4.49
C ILE A 30 14.00 -7.87 5.36
N LEU A 31 13.78 -8.95 6.11
CA LEU A 31 14.78 -9.56 7.00
C LEU A 31 15.47 -10.78 6.38
N GLN A 32 15.16 -11.11 5.13
CA GLN A 32 15.59 -12.35 4.48
C GLN A 32 16.09 -12.12 3.06
N ASP A 33 16.87 -13.08 2.58
CA ASP A 33 17.24 -13.18 1.17
C ASP A 33 15.99 -13.34 0.30
N ILE A 34 15.97 -12.66 -0.84
CA ILE A 34 14.77 -12.57 -1.67
C ILE A 34 14.69 -13.63 -2.75
N THR A 35 15.72 -14.44 -2.95
CA THR A 35 15.83 -15.41 -4.04
C THR A 35 14.64 -16.34 -4.11
N ASP A 36 14.28 -16.96 -2.98
CA ASP A 36 13.15 -17.90 -2.93
C ASP A 36 11.81 -17.17 -3.14
N SER A 37 11.64 -16.00 -2.53
CA SER A 37 10.42 -15.20 -2.65
C SER A 37 10.17 -14.77 -4.11
N VAL A 38 11.23 -14.35 -4.79
CA VAL A 38 11.21 -13.96 -6.21
C VAL A 38 10.91 -15.17 -7.10
N ASN A 39 11.65 -16.26 -6.95
CA ASN A 39 11.45 -17.50 -7.71
C ASN A 39 10.02 -18.05 -7.59
N ASN A 40 9.44 -17.95 -6.39
CA ASN A 40 8.10 -18.48 -6.12
C ASN A 40 6.96 -17.58 -6.59
N SER A 41 7.20 -16.29 -6.79
CA SER A 41 6.13 -15.32 -7.06
C SER A 41 6.16 -14.78 -8.49
N ILE A 42 7.35 -14.50 -9.01
CA ILE A 42 7.55 -14.16 -10.41
C ILE A 42 7.56 -15.49 -11.15
N GLY A 43 6.55 -15.78 -11.97
CA GLY A 43 6.48 -17.04 -12.71
C GLY A 43 7.58 -17.15 -13.75
N ILE A 44 8.76 -17.58 -13.31
CA ILE A 44 9.92 -17.86 -14.14
C ILE A 44 9.59 -19.10 -14.98
N LYS A 45 9.63 -18.94 -16.30
CA LYS A 45 9.39 -20.02 -17.25
C LYS A 45 10.58 -20.98 -17.22
N LEU A 46 10.35 -22.26 -17.50
CA LEU A 46 11.44 -23.22 -17.74
C LEU A 46 12.38 -22.68 -18.84
N GLY A 47 13.66 -22.50 -18.51
CA GLY A 47 14.68 -21.89 -19.38
C GLY A 47 14.84 -20.37 -19.23
N THR A 48 14.39 -19.81 -18.11
CA THR A 48 14.68 -18.44 -17.68
C THR A 48 15.14 -18.45 -16.23
N HIS A 49 15.87 -17.43 -15.81
CA HIS A 49 16.22 -17.17 -14.41
C HIS A 49 16.11 -15.68 -14.11
N PHE A 50 16.14 -15.31 -12.83
CA PHE A 50 16.27 -13.92 -12.45
C PHE A 50 17.72 -13.59 -12.08
N GLU A 51 18.11 -12.34 -12.31
CA GLU A 51 19.39 -11.76 -11.90
C GLU A 51 19.13 -10.47 -11.12
N MET A 52 19.93 -10.23 -10.08
CA MET A 52 19.99 -9.00 -9.30
C MET A 52 21.40 -8.82 -8.75
N GLU A 53 21.78 -7.59 -8.45
CA GLU A 53 23.11 -7.26 -7.93
C GLU A 53 23.33 -7.80 -6.52
N ASP A 54 22.34 -7.61 -5.64
CA ASP A 54 22.35 -8.07 -4.26
C ASP A 54 21.00 -8.71 -3.93
N ALA A 55 21.00 -10.02 -3.63
CA ALA A 55 19.80 -10.76 -3.25
C ALA A 55 19.63 -10.92 -1.74
N SER A 56 20.63 -10.51 -0.96
CA SER A 56 20.67 -10.78 0.49
C SER A 56 19.57 -10.08 1.26
N LYS A 57 19.08 -8.95 0.74
CA LYS A 57 18.02 -8.13 1.33
C LYS A 57 17.39 -7.25 0.24
N PRO A 58 16.06 -7.06 0.23
CA PRO A 58 15.43 -6.12 -0.69
C PRO A 58 15.74 -4.68 -0.29
N LYS A 59 15.97 -3.82 -1.28
CA LYS A 59 16.09 -2.36 -1.09
C LYS A 59 15.28 -1.64 -2.16
N THR A 60 14.62 -0.55 -1.80
CA THR A 60 13.89 0.27 -2.78
C THR A 60 14.87 0.77 -3.85
N GLY A 61 14.51 0.54 -5.12
CA GLY A 61 15.35 0.89 -6.26
C GLY A 61 16.21 -0.25 -6.79
N ASP A 62 16.34 -1.37 -6.07
CA ASP A 62 17.00 -2.56 -6.59
C ASP A 62 16.30 -3.07 -7.86
N THR A 63 17.09 -3.67 -8.74
CA THR A 63 16.62 -4.11 -10.06
C THR A 63 16.62 -5.62 -10.17
N ILE A 64 15.46 -6.20 -10.45
CA ILE A 64 15.30 -7.61 -10.79
C ILE A 64 15.18 -7.75 -12.31
N LYS A 65 16.09 -8.50 -12.93
CA LYS A 65 16.04 -8.81 -14.37
C LYS A 65 15.62 -10.24 -14.56
N ILE A 66 14.72 -10.50 -15.51
CA ILE A 66 14.38 -11.84 -15.97
C ILE A 66 15.14 -12.09 -17.26
N VAL A 67 15.99 -13.11 -17.27
CA VAL A 67 16.92 -13.41 -18.37
C VAL A 67 16.56 -14.76 -19.01
N ASP A 68 16.65 -14.81 -20.34
CA ASP A 68 16.48 -16.05 -21.10
C ASP A 68 17.80 -16.83 -21.15
N ASP A 69 17.79 -18.09 -20.68
CA ASP A 69 19.00 -18.91 -20.54
C ASP A 69 19.67 -19.25 -21.88
N LYS A 70 18.91 -19.23 -22.99
CA LYS A 70 19.42 -19.60 -24.31
C LYS A 70 20.11 -18.44 -24.99
N THR A 71 19.56 -17.24 -24.82
CA THR A 71 20.00 -16.04 -25.54
C THR A 71 20.81 -15.08 -24.68
N GLY A 72 20.70 -15.18 -23.35
CA GLY A 72 21.29 -14.22 -22.40
C GLY A 72 20.60 -12.84 -22.41
N ASN A 73 19.48 -12.70 -23.13
CA ASN A 73 18.79 -11.42 -23.22
C ASN A 73 17.89 -11.18 -22.01
N THR A 74 17.89 -9.94 -21.50
CA THR A 74 16.90 -9.49 -20.52
C THR A 74 15.53 -9.38 -21.18
N LEU A 75 14.59 -10.18 -20.70
CA LEU A 75 13.21 -10.22 -21.15
C LEU A 75 12.36 -9.15 -20.46
N LYS A 76 12.57 -8.97 -19.15
CA LYS A 76 11.83 -8.02 -18.33
C LYS A 76 12.66 -7.51 -17.17
N THR A 77 12.38 -6.30 -16.74
CA THR A 77 13.03 -5.64 -15.62
C THR A 77 11.97 -5.13 -14.66
N TYR A 78 12.18 -5.36 -13.37
CA TYR A 78 11.35 -4.88 -12.28
C TYR A 78 12.18 -4.07 -11.31
N THR A 79 11.54 -3.07 -10.69
CA THR A 79 12.11 -2.27 -9.61
C THR A 79 11.49 -2.69 -8.29
N VAL A 80 12.36 -3.00 -7.33
CA VAL A 80 11.98 -3.37 -5.96
C VAL A 80 11.47 -2.14 -5.22
N VAL A 81 10.40 -2.34 -4.45
CA VAL A 81 9.86 -1.38 -3.50
C VAL A 81 9.76 -2.07 -2.14
N VAL A 82 10.36 -1.42 -1.15
CA VAL A 82 10.24 -1.73 0.27
C VAL A 82 9.52 -0.56 0.92
N PHE A 83 8.36 -0.81 1.53
CA PHE A 83 7.58 0.26 2.14
C PHE A 83 8.34 0.85 3.33
N GLY A 84 8.46 2.18 3.34
CA GLY A 84 9.22 2.94 4.32
C GLY A 84 10.71 3.13 4.01
N ASP A 85 11.31 2.33 3.11
CA ASP A 85 12.69 2.53 2.64
C ASP A 85 12.66 3.50 1.45
N VAL A 86 12.69 4.79 1.76
CA VAL A 86 12.53 5.89 0.80
C VAL A 86 13.89 6.33 0.28
N ASN A 87 14.95 6.13 1.05
CA ASN A 87 16.32 6.48 0.68
C ASN A 87 17.05 5.34 -0.10
N GLY A 88 16.51 4.12 -0.11
CA GLY A 88 17.03 2.96 -0.83
C GLY A 88 18.14 2.18 -0.12
N ASP A 89 18.27 2.30 1.20
CA ASP A 89 19.29 1.60 2.00
C ASP A 89 18.82 0.21 2.52
N GLY A 90 17.54 -0.11 2.32
CA GLY A 90 16.90 -1.36 2.73
C GLY A 90 16.34 -1.33 4.15
N ILE A 91 16.48 -0.26 4.89
CA ILE A 91 15.95 -0.09 6.25
C ILE A 91 14.90 1.02 6.18
N TYR A 92 13.77 0.83 6.85
CA TYR A 92 12.85 1.94 7.09
C TYR A 92 13.18 2.53 8.47
N ASP A 93 13.61 3.78 8.52
CA ASP A 93 13.92 4.46 9.78
C ASP A 93 13.72 6.00 9.72
N GLY A 94 14.25 6.72 10.72
CA GLY A 94 14.14 8.18 10.79
C GLY A 94 14.91 8.93 9.70
N GLN A 95 15.84 8.29 9.00
CA GLN A 95 16.49 8.87 7.82
C GLN A 95 15.50 8.97 6.66
N ASP A 96 14.65 7.96 6.47
CA ASP A 96 13.59 7.99 5.47
C ASP A 96 12.56 9.07 5.77
N ALA A 97 12.23 9.29 7.05
CA ALA A 97 11.38 10.40 7.48
C ALA A 97 11.89 11.75 6.94
N THR A 98 13.21 11.95 6.92
CA THR A 98 13.81 13.18 6.40
C THR A 98 13.55 13.34 4.89
N VAL A 99 13.66 12.25 4.12
CA VAL A 99 13.36 12.22 2.68
C VAL A 99 11.86 12.44 2.43
N VAL A 100 10.99 11.81 3.20
CA VAL A 100 9.53 12.02 3.12
C VAL A 100 9.18 13.48 3.40
N SER A 101 9.80 14.12 4.40
CA SER A 101 9.57 15.55 4.67
C SER A 101 9.93 16.44 3.48
N MET A 102 11.00 16.10 2.75
CA MET A 102 11.42 16.81 1.54
C MET A 102 10.46 16.57 0.37
N ILE A 103 9.87 15.38 0.27
CA ILE A 103 8.82 15.06 -0.72
C ILE A 103 7.56 15.88 -0.43
N ILE A 104 7.08 15.88 0.82
CA ILE A 104 5.90 16.65 1.27
C ILE A 104 6.13 18.15 1.04
N GLY A 105 7.32 18.64 1.36
CA GLY A 105 7.73 20.03 1.13
C GLY A 105 7.94 20.40 -0.34
N GLY A 106 7.81 19.44 -1.27
CA GLY A 106 7.98 19.66 -2.71
C GLY A 106 9.42 19.90 -3.15
N MET A 107 10.40 19.61 -2.29
CA MET A 107 11.83 19.76 -2.58
C MET A 107 12.36 18.62 -3.44
N ILE A 108 11.79 17.41 -3.28
CA ILE A 108 12.12 16.22 -4.05
C ILE A 108 10.90 15.77 -4.85
N ARG A 109 11.11 15.41 -6.12
CA ARG A 109 10.12 14.71 -6.93
C ARG A 109 10.50 13.23 -6.96
N PRO A 110 9.83 12.36 -6.18
CA PRO A 110 10.18 10.95 -6.13
C PRO A 110 9.82 10.26 -7.45
N ASP A 111 10.60 9.26 -7.83
CA ASP A 111 10.24 8.34 -8.91
C ASP A 111 9.06 7.44 -8.48
N ALA A 112 8.68 6.48 -9.33
CA ALA A 112 7.53 5.62 -9.04
C ALA A 112 7.79 4.67 -7.85
N ALA A 113 9.01 4.16 -7.70
CA ALA A 113 9.38 3.23 -6.64
C ALA A 113 9.46 3.95 -5.29
N THR A 114 10.19 5.07 -5.23
CA THR A 114 10.29 5.92 -4.04
C THR A 114 8.94 6.47 -3.61
N ARG A 115 8.07 6.83 -4.57
CA ARG A 115 6.71 7.31 -4.27
C ARG A 115 5.87 6.23 -3.60
N LEU A 116 5.95 4.99 -4.08
CA LEU A 116 5.23 3.87 -3.48
C LEU A 116 5.83 3.49 -2.12
N ALA A 117 7.16 3.54 -1.98
CA ALA A 117 7.83 3.32 -0.69
C ALA A 117 7.44 4.36 0.37
N ALA A 118 7.24 5.62 -0.02
CA ALA A 118 6.92 6.72 0.90
C ALA A 118 5.47 6.70 1.42
N ASP A 119 4.56 5.97 0.78
CA ASP A 119 3.18 5.74 1.23
C ASP A 119 3.16 4.60 2.25
N CYS A 120 3.56 4.91 3.48
CA CYS A 120 3.81 3.92 4.53
C CYS A 120 2.52 3.38 5.15
N ASN A 121 1.42 4.13 5.06
CA ASN A 121 0.11 3.73 5.57
C ASN A 121 -0.80 3.12 4.49
N HIS A 122 -0.35 3.09 3.22
CA HIS A 122 -1.05 2.54 2.06
C HIS A 122 -2.40 3.22 1.79
N ASP A 123 -2.46 4.54 1.99
CA ASP A 123 -3.66 5.35 1.73
C ASP A 123 -3.63 6.04 0.35
N GLY A 124 -2.50 5.94 -0.36
CA GLY A 124 -2.29 6.52 -1.69
C GLY A 124 -1.81 7.97 -1.67
N VAL A 125 -1.58 8.57 -0.51
CA VAL A 125 -1.25 9.99 -0.34
C VAL A 125 -0.07 10.17 0.61
N ILE A 126 1.09 10.53 0.07
CA ILE A 126 2.28 10.87 0.87
C ILE A 126 2.02 12.15 1.67
N ASN A 127 1.88 12.03 2.98
CA ASN A 127 1.56 13.15 3.88
C ASN A 127 2.20 12.98 5.28
N SER A 128 1.80 13.83 6.23
CA SER A 128 2.36 13.81 7.58
C SER A 128 2.12 12.50 8.34
N ALA A 129 1.10 11.73 7.98
CA ALA A 129 0.85 10.40 8.56
C ALA A 129 2.00 9.43 8.24
N ASP A 130 2.49 9.40 7.00
CA ASP A 130 3.64 8.59 6.61
C ASP A 130 4.92 9.04 7.29
N LEU A 131 5.10 10.37 7.39
CA LEU A 131 6.23 10.96 8.09
C LEU A 131 6.28 10.49 9.56
N THR A 132 5.16 10.62 10.29
CA THR A 132 5.08 10.20 11.68
C THR A 132 5.33 8.70 11.85
N LEU A 133 4.84 7.86 10.93
CA LEU A 133 5.13 6.43 10.96
C LEU A 133 6.64 6.15 10.91
N LEU A 134 7.39 6.83 10.04
CA LEU A 134 8.84 6.66 9.93
C LEU A 134 9.62 7.26 11.11
N GLU A 135 9.19 8.40 11.63
CA GLU A 135 9.77 9.00 12.83
C GLU A 135 9.65 8.05 14.03
N GLU A 136 8.47 7.45 14.22
CA GLU A 136 8.21 6.45 15.26
C GLU A 136 8.97 5.14 15.00
N ALA A 137 9.09 4.72 13.74
CA ALA A 137 9.81 3.50 13.36
C ALA A 137 11.31 3.62 13.67
N GLY A 138 11.90 4.80 13.42
CA GLY A 138 13.30 5.10 13.74
C GLY A 138 13.62 5.00 15.24
N ILE A 139 12.62 5.10 16.11
CA ILE A 139 12.73 4.90 17.57
C ILE A 139 12.01 3.64 18.06
N LEU A 140 11.66 2.72 17.15
CA LEU A 140 11.05 1.42 17.43
C LEU A 140 9.68 1.47 18.13
N LEU A 141 8.92 2.55 17.91
CA LEU A 141 7.54 2.71 18.42
C LEU A 141 6.47 2.27 17.42
N SER A 142 6.83 2.17 16.15
CA SER A 142 5.94 1.73 15.07
C SER A 142 6.64 0.73 14.14
N GLN A 143 5.88 0.13 13.23
CA GLN A 143 6.37 -0.72 12.15
C GLN A 143 5.64 -0.37 10.86
N VAL A 144 6.33 -0.46 9.73
CA VAL A 144 5.75 -0.28 8.41
C VAL A 144 5.35 -1.64 7.84
N ASP A 145 4.06 -1.81 7.56
CA ASP A 145 3.55 -3.03 6.93
C ASP A 145 4.06 -3.10 5.48
N GLN A 146 4.62 -4.26 5.13
CA GLN A 146 5.12 -4.51 3.79
C GLN A 146 4.05 -5.05 2.84
N LEU A 147 2.90 -5.46 3.37
CA LEU A 147 1.76 -5.96 2.62
C LEU A 147 0.77 -4.83 2.35
N GLU A 148 0.13 -4.84 1.18
CA GLU A 148 -0.96 -3.91 0.90
C GLU A 148 -2.09 -4.11 1.91
N ASN A 149 -2.60 -3.00 2.45
CA ASN A 149 -3.78 -3.04 3.30
C ASN A 149 -5.02 -3.40 2.47
N ILE A 150 -5.57 -4.60 2.72
CA ILE A 150 -6.77 -5.09 2.02
C ILE A 150 -7.94 -4.13 2.19
N GLN A 151 -8.07 -3.44 3.33
CA GLN A 151 -9.19 -2.54 3.63
C GLN A 151 -9.13 -1.20 2.86
N THR A 152 -7.95 -0.76 2.42
CA THR A 152 -7.79 0.45 1.59
C THR A 152 -7.66 0.12 0.10
N SER A 153 -7.56 -1.17 -0.24
CA SER A 153 -7.53 -1.59 -1.64
C SER A 153 -8.79 -1.13 -2.39
N SER A 154 -8.61 -0.67 -3.62
CA SER A 154 -9.72 -0.35 -4.54
C SER A 154 -10.70 -1.52 -4.72
N VAL A 155 -10.20 -2.74 -4.56
CA VAL A 155 -10.97 -3.98 -4.59
C VAL A 155 -11.93 -4.06 -3.40
N PHE A 156 -11.47 -3.79 -2.17
CA PHE A 156 -12.34 -3.77 -0.99
C PHE A 156 -13.37 -2.65 -1.04
N ALA A 157 -13.00 -1.45 -1.52
CA ALA A 157 -13.96 -0.37 -1.74
C ALA A 157 -15.09 -0.82 -2.68
N ALA A 158 -14.76 -1.43 -3.82
CA ALA A 158 -15.75 -1.96 -4.76
C ALA A 158 -16.60 -3.09 -4.15
N TYR A 159 -15.99 -4.02 -3.39
CA TYR A 159 -16.75 -5.06 -2.69
C TYR A 159 -17.68 -4.49 -1.62
N SER A 160 -17.23 -3.50 -0.87
CA SER A 160 -18.02 -2.80 0.16
C SER A 160 -19.22 -2.10 -0.46
N GLU A 161 -19.06 -1.46 -1.62
CA GLU A 161 -20.16 -0.88 -2.40
C GLU A 161 -21.18 -1.93 -2.86
N ILE A 162 -20.75 -3.13 -3.25
CA ILE A 162 -21.65 -4.20 -3.73
C ILE A 162 -22.43 -4.85 -2.58
N ILE A 163 -21.80 -5.01 -1.40
CA ILE A 163 -22.45 -5.62 -0.22
C ILE A 163 -23.18 -4.60 0.65
N SER A 164 -22.99 -3.32 0.39
CA SER A 164 -23.75 -2.24 1.01
C SER A 164 -25.25 -2.50 0.77
N GLN A 165 -25.97 -2.81 1.85
CA GLN A 165 -27.44 -2.85 1.85
C GLN A 165 -28.03 -1.49 2.19
N ASP A 166 -27.23 -0.42 2.11
CA ASP A 166 -27.74 0.92 2.30
C ASP A 166 -28.66 1.23 1.12
N VAL A 167 -29.94 1.39 1.42
CA VAL A 167 -30.91 1.87 0.45
C VAL A 167 -30.43 3.24 -0.01
N PRO A 168 -30.20 3.47 -1.32
CA PRO A 168 -29.90 4.80 -1.82
C PRO A 168 -31.03 5.70 -1.34
N VAL A 169 -30.69 6.67 -0.48
CA VAL A 169 -31.64 7.71 -0.12
C VAL A 169 -31.79 8.55 -1.38
N GLU A 170 -32.75 8.19 -2.24
CA GLU A 170 -33.23 9.12 -3.25
C GLU A 170 -33.62 10.39 -2.50
N GLU A 171 -32.95 11.50 -2.80
CA GLU A 171 -33.38 12.80 -2.29
C GLU A 171 -34.84 12.97 -2.69
N PRO A 172 -35.77 13.05 -1.72
CA PRO A 172 -37.16 13.23 -2.07
C PRO A 172 -37.28 14.57 -2.77
N LYS A 173 -37.82 14.56 -4.00
CA LYS A 173 -38.35 15.78 -4.61
C LYS A 173 -39.36 16.34 -3.62
N THR A 174 -39.02 17.49 -3.06
CA THR A 174 -39.83 18.24 -2.12
C THR A 174 -41.14 18.63 -2.78
N ASP A 175 -42.21 17.96 -2.35
CA ASP A 175 -43.52 18.57 -2.17
C ASP A 175 -44.10 17.95 -0.88
N GLU A 176 -43.95 18.69 0.22
CA GLU A 176 -44.49 18.40 1.57
C GLU A 176 -46.03 18.26 1.56
N PRO A 177 -46.65 17.49 2.48
CA PRO A 177 -46.56 17.73 3.92
C PRO A 177 -46.40 16.52 4.85
N THR A 178 -45.57 16.73 5.88
CA THR A 178 -45.50 16.14 7.23
C THR A 178 -46.32 14.89 7.56
N GLU A 179 -45.62 13.78 7.82
CA GLU A 179 -46.05 12.73 8.78
C GLU A 179 -44.84 12.15 9.53
N GLU A 180 -45.00 11.95 10.83
CA GLU A 180 -43.94 11.78 11.84
C GLU A 180 -43.23 10.41 11.78
N LYS A 181 -41.89 10.39 11.73
CA LYS A 181 -41.07 9.17 11.91
C LYS A 181 -40.84 8.85 13.39
N PRO A 182 -40.71 7.56 13.77
CA PRO A 182 -40.65 7.13 15.17
C PRO A 182 -39.35 7.61 15.82
N THR A 183 -39.46 8.70 16.57
CA THR A 183 -38.38 9.40 17.26
C THR A 183 -37.86 8.64 18.48
N SER A 184 -38.44 7.50 18.84
CA SER A 184 -38.29 6.92 20.18
C SER A 184 -36.91 6.31 20.50
N LEU A 185 -36.22 5.69 19.54
CA LEU A 185 -34.96 4.99 19.84
C LEU A 185 -33.77 5.93 19.80
N VAL A 186 -33.69 6.76 18.76
CA VAL A 186 -32.63 7.77 18.59
C VAL A 186 -32.73 8.84 19.69
N ARG A 187 -33.94 9.31 20.04
CA ARG A 187 -34.13 10.28 21.12
C ARG A 187 -33.73 9.74 22.49
N LYS A 188 -34.10 8.49 22.83
CA LYS A 188 -33.67 7.86 24.08
C LYS A 188 -32.15 7.71 24.15
N PHE A 189 -31.52 7.38 23.02
CA PHE A 189 -30.07 7.29 22.94
C PHE A 189 -29.42 8.67 23.13
N TYR A 190 -29.95 9.71 22.50
CA TYR A 190 -29.45 11.08 22.59
C TYR A 190 -29.67 11.69 23.99
N GLU A 191 -30.81 11.46 24.62
CA GLU A 191 -31.09 11.91 26.00
C GLU A 191 -30.17 11.21 27.02
N ASN A 192 -29.86 9.92 26.82
CA ASN A 192 -28.87 9.22 27.62
C ASN A 192 -27.44 9.74 27.38
N LEU A 193 -27.07 10.01 26.12
CA LEU A 193 -25.74 10.55 25.78
C LEU A 193 -25.53 11.96 26.36
N VAL A 194 -26.54 12.83 26.23
CA VAL A 194 -26.48 14.21 26.75
C VAL A 194 -26.49 14.24 28.28
N SER A 195 -27.24 13.34 28.95
CA SER A 195 -27.22 13.25 30.40
C SER A 195 -25.86 12.75 30.94
N PHE A 196 -25.23 11.79 30.25
CA PHE A 196 -23.89 11.32 30.56
C PHE A 196 -22.84 12.44 30.46
N PHE A 197 -22.83 13.21 29.37
CA PHE A 197 -21.89 14.34 29.24
C PHE A 197 -22.17 15.46 30.25
N ARG A 198 -23.44 15.75 30.55
CA ARG A 198 -23.79 16.73 31.59
C ARG A 198 -23.35 16.31 32.99
N TYR A 199 -23.30 15.02 33.27
CA TYR A 199 -22.76 14.47 34.53
C TYR A 199 -21.23 14.54 34.54
N LEU A 200 -20.57 14.16 33.43
CA LEU A 200 -19.11 14.14 33.30
C LEU A 200 -18.49 15.55 33.43
N PHE A 201 -19.16 16.58 32.90
CA PHE A 201 -18.67 17.97 32.91
C PHE A 201 -19.23 18.84 34.05
N LYS A 202 -20.00 18.28 35.00
CA LYS A 202 -20.44 18.99 36.22
C LYS A 202 -19.58 18.67 37.46
N VAL A 203 -18.55 17.83 37.33
CA VAL A 203 -17.63 17.45 38.43
C VAL A 203 -16.23 18.04 38.23
N LEU A 204 -16.12 19.14 37.46
CA LEU A 204 -14.94 20.01 37.40
C LEU A 204 -15.33 21.45 37.74
#